data_AF-A0A0N9UWG1-F1
#
_entry.id   AF-A0A0N9UWG1-F1
#
_cell.length_a   1.000
_cell.length_b   1.000
_cell.length_c   1.000
_cell.angle_alpha   90.00
_cell.angle_beta   90.00
_cell.angle_gamma   90.00
#
_symmetry.space_group_name_H-M   'P 1'
#
loop_
_entity.id
_entity.type
_entity.pdbx_description
1 polymer ?
#
loop_
_entity_poly.entity_id
_entity_poly.type
_entity_poly.pdbx_seq_one_letter_code
_entity_poly.pdbx_strand_id
1 'polypeptide(L)'
;MRGWLGPILFGLIVAAATAWAAVLYVPYGLMNVAMERLGQGGVNKMSYGNLATPERQPVVRPSPDLAYSSCPYDLSAGRWRLTWRRWRDGIVRSASSTRRPT
;
A
#
# COMPACT_ATOMS: atom_id res chain seq x y z
N MET A 1 -47.34 16.25 -9.05
CA MET A 1 -46.10 15.44 -9.26
C MET A 1 -44.79 16.28 -9.25
N ARG A 2 -44.82 17.61 -9.45
CA ARG A 2 -43.63 18.47 -9.50
C ARG A 2 -42.81 18.57 -8.20
N GLY A 3 -43.44 18.37 -7.03
CA GLY A 3 -42.78 18.47 -5.71
C GLY A 3 -41.81 17.33 -5.38
N TRP A 4 -41.90 16.19 -6.07
CA TRP A 4 -41.03 15.03 -5.85
C TRP A 4 -39.73 15.08 -6.66
N LEU A 5 -39.61 15.98 -7.64
CA LEU A 5 -38.39 16.13 -8.43
C LEU A 5 -37.23 16.68 -7.59
N GLY A 6 -37.52 17.60 -6.65
CA GLY A 6 -36.53 18.15 -5.73
C GLY A 6 -35.82 17.07 -4.89
N PRO A 7 -36.55 16.25 -4.10
CA PRO A 7 -35.94 15.21 -3.29
C PRO A 7 -35.26 14.11 -4.12
N ILE A 8 -35.78 13.76 -5.30
CA ILE A 8 -35.14 12.78 -6.19
C ILE A 8 -33.81 13.31 -6.73
N LEU A 9 -33.78 14.55 -7.24
CA LEU A 9 -32.57 15.15 -7.76
C LEU A 9 -31.52 15.31 -6.66
N PHE A 10 -31.94 15.73 -5.47
CA PHE A 10 -31.06 15.81 -4.31
C PHE A 10 -30.48 14.43 -3.95
N GLY A 11 -31.32 13.39 -3.89
CA GLY A 11 -30.87 12.03 -3.64
C GLY A 11 -29.85 11.54 -4.67
N LEU A 12 -30.07 11.82 -5.96
CA LEU A 12 -29.13 11.47 -7.03
C LEU A 12 -27.79 12.20 -6.89
N ILE A 13 -27.81 13.51 -6.57
CA ILE A 13 -26.59 14.29 -6.36
C ILE A 13 -25.80 13.74 -5.17
N VAL A 14 -26.47 13.46 -4.05
CA VAL A 14 -25.83 12.89 -2.86
C VAL A 14 -25.25 11.51 -3.18
N ALA A 15 -26.01 10.64 -3.85
CA ALA A 15 -25.53 9.31 -4.25
C ALA A 15 -24.29 9.39 -5.14
N ALA A 16 -24.32 10.24 -6.18
CA ALA A 16 -23.20 10.44 -7.10
C ALA A 16 -21.97 11.00 -6.37
N ALA A 17 -22.16 12.03 -5.52
CA ALA A 17 -21.08 12.63 -4.75
C ALA A 17 -20.44 11.61 -3.78
N THR A 18 -21.25 10.79 -3.11
CA THR A 18 -20.77 9.79 -2.15
C THR A 18 -20.05 8.65 -2.86
N ALA A 19 -20.58 8.16 -3.98
CA ALA A 19 -19.92 7.13 -4.78
C ALA A 19 -18.57 7.62 -5.32
N TRP A 20 -18.54 8.85 -5.83
CA TRP A 20 -17.31 9.47 -6.31
C TRP A 20 -16.28 9.64 -5.19
N ALA A 21 -16.71 10.17 -4.05
CA ALA A 21 -15.84 10.30 -2.88
C ALA A 21 -15.32 8.95 -2.40
N ALA A 22 -16.15 7.90 -2.37
CA ALA A 22 -15.71 6.56 -1.98
C ALA A 22 -14.59 6.04 -2.91
N VAL A 23 -14.77 6.16 -4.23
CA VAL A 23 -13.74 5.73 -5.21
C VAL A 23 -12.44 6.50 -5.04
N LEU A 24 -12.51 7.80 -4.74
CA LEU A 24 -11.32 8.61 -4.54
C LEU A 24 -10.64 8.33 -3.20
N TYR A 25 -11.38 8.20 -2.10
CA TYR A 25 -10.81 8.22 -0.75
C TYR A 25 -10.59 6.84 -0.11
N VAL A 26 -11.38 5.82 -0.49
CA VAL A 26 -11.21 4.46 0.05
C VAL A 26 -9.80 3.91 -0.16
N PRO A 27 -9.16 4.06 -1.35
CA PRO A 27 -7.80 3.58 -1.55
C PRO A 27 -6.78 4.21 -0.59
N TYR A 28 -6.91 5.51 -0.30
CA TYR A 28 -6.01 6.20 0.63
C TYR A 28 -6.17 5.65 2.06
N GLY A 29 -7.41 5.42 2.50
CA GLY A 29 -7.68 4.83 3.82
C GLY A 29 -7.12 3.42 3.94
N LEU A 30 -7.38 2.56 2.94
CA LEU A 30 -6.85 1.20 2.89
C LEU A 30 -5.32 1.18 2.86
N MET A 31 -4.70 2.08 2.09
CA MET A 31 -3.24 2.16 1.98
C MET A 31 -2.60 2.65 3.28
N ASN A 32 -3.19 3.60 4.00
CA ASN A 32 -2.70 4.01 5.31
C ASN A 32 -2.66 2.82 6.28
N VAL A 33 -3.74 2.05 6.34
CA VAL A 33 -3.80 0.84 7.18
C VAL A 33 -2.76 -0.19 6.71
N ALA A 34 -2.62 -0.42 5.41
CA ALA A 34 -1.63 -1.33 4.87
C ALA A 34 -0.20 -0.91 5.23
N MET A 35 0.13 0.37 5.08
CA MET A 35 1.44 0.94 5.44
C MET A 35 1.71 0.83 6.93
N GLU A 36 0.72 1.07 7.78
CA GLU A 36 0.86 0.94 9.24
C GLU A 36 1.11 -0.52 9.65
N ARG A 37 0.41 -1.48 9.03
CA ARG A 37 0.63 -2.92 9.26
C ARG A 37 2.01 -3.37 8.80
N LEU A 38 2.47 -2.92 7.63
CA LEU A 38 3.81 -3.23 7.12
C LEU A 38 4.91 -2.51 7.92
N GLY A 39 4.61 -1.32 8.46
CA GLY A 39 5.50 -0.48 9.25
C GLY A 39 5.68 -0.92 10.71
N GLN A 40 4.94 -1.92 11.19
CA GLN A 40 5.13 -2.48 12.54
C GLN A 40 6.57 -2.99 12.77
N GLY A 41 7.27 -3.38 11.70
CA GLY A 41 8.70 -3.75 11.72
C GLY A 41 9.69 -2.57 11.68
N GLY A 42 9.19 -1.34 11.60
CA GLY A 42 9.97 -0.10 11.48
C GLY A 42 9.93 0.51 10.07
N VAL A 43 9.91 1.85 10.02
CA VAL A 43 9.98 2.62 8.77
C VAL A 43 11.43 2.69 8.27
N ASN A 44 11.63 2.62 6.95
CA ASN A 44 12.94 2.52 6.27
C ASN A 44 13.75 1.26 6.63
N LYS A 45 13.10 0.23 7.19
CA LYS A 45 13.69 -1.08 7.44
C LYS A 45 13.01 -2.14 6.59
N MET A 46 13.82 -3.03 6.02
CA MET A 46 13.31 -4.15 5.23
C MET A 46 12.68 -5.18 6.16
N SER A 47 11.40 -5.48 5.92
CA SER A 47 10.67 -6.54 6.59
C SER A 47 10.48 -7.73 5.65
N TYR A 48 10.72 -8.92 6.18
CA TYR A 48 10.57 -10.19 5.48
C TYR A 48 9.33 -10.88 6.01
N GLY A 49 8.30 -10.99 5.17
CA GLY A 49 7.11 -11.76 5.51
C GLY A 49 7.39 -13.26 5.42
N ASN A 50 6.58 -14.06 6.11
CA ASN A 50 6.60 -15.50 5.88
C ASN A 50 6.16 -15.81 4.44
N LEU A 51 6.60 -16.93 3.88
CA LEU A 51 6.08 -17.39 2.58
C LEU A 51 4.56 -17.50 2.65
N ALA A 52 3.89 -17.08 1.58
CA ALA A 52 2.45 -17.17 1.52
C ALA A 52 2.03 -18.65 1.49
N THR A 53 1.25 -19.07 2.47
CA THR A 53 0.65 -20.40 2.47
C THR A 53 -0.81 -20.30 1.99
N PRO A 54 -1.41 -21.38 1.47
CA PRO A 54 -2.81 -21.38 1.05
C PRO A 54 -3.77 -20.91 2.15
N GLU A 55 -3.42 -21.16 3.42
CA GLU A 55 -4.22 -20.84 4.60
C GLU A 55 -4.10 -19.37 5.03
N ARG A 56 -3.06 -18.64 4.60
CA ARG A 56 -2.85 -17.22 4.93
C ARG A 56 -2.18 -16.47 3.79
N GLN A 57 -2.99 -15.72 3.04
CA GLN A 57 -2.54 -14.82 1.96
C GLN A 57 -2.68 -13.35 2.41
N PRO A 58 -1.62 -12.74 2.96
CA PRO A 58 -1.66 -11.33 3.39
C PRO A 58 -1.73 -10.35 2.21
N VAL A 59 -1.35 -10.77 1.01
CA VAL A 59 -1.44 -10.00 -0.24
C VAL A 59 -2.28 -10.82 -1.22
N VAL A 60 -3.14 -10.16 -2.00
CA VAL A 60 -4.03 -10.82 -2.97
C VAL A 60 -3.22 -11.50 -4.07
N ARG A 61 -3.47 -12.80 -4.29
CA ARG A 61 -2.79 -13.68 -5.26
C ARG A 61 -1.25 -13.65 -5.12
N PRO A 62 -0.71 -14.02 -3.95
CA PRO A 62 0.72 -14.12 -3.80
C PRO A 62 1.21 -15.38 -4.54
N SER A 63 2.31 -15.26 -5.29
CA SER A 63 2.99 -16.45 -5.80
C SER A 63 3.64 -17.18 -4.63
N PRO A 64 3.29 -18.46 -4.37
CA PRO A 64 3.81 -19.20 -3.23
C PRO A 64 5.33 -19.46 -3.32
N ASP A 65 5.90 -19.34 -4.52
CA ASP A 65 7.32 -19.58 -4.80
C ASP A 65 8.19 -18.32 -4.63
N LEU A 66 7.60 -17.14 -4.42
CA LEU A 66 8.34 -15.87 -4.30
C LEU A 66 8.41 -15.41 -2.85
N ALA A 67 9.63 -15.22 -2.35
CA ALA A 67 9.87 -14.54 -1.08
C ALA A 67 9.68 -13.01 -1.26
N TYR A 68 8.49 -12.52 -0.89
CA TYR A 68 8.21 -11.09 -0.91
C TYR A 68 8.85 -10.39 0.30
N SER A 69 9.55 -9.30 0.01
CA SER A 69 10.12 -8.41 1.02
C SER A 69 9.52 -7.02 0.83
N SER A 70 9.18 -6.36 1.94
CA SER A 70 8.50 -5.07 1.93
C SER A 70 9.25 -4.09 2.82
N CYS A 71 9.33 -2.82 2.39
CA CYS A 71 10.00 -1.76 3.13
C CYS A 71 9.17 -0.48 2.96
N PRO A 72 8.42 -0.04 3.99
CA PRO A 72 7.74 1.24 3.95
C PRO A 72 8.77 2.36 4.09
N TYR A 73 8.81 3.28 3.13
CA TYR A 73 9.74 4.40 3.11
C TYR A 73 9.05 5.70 3.52
N ASP A 74 9.71 6.46 4.38
CA ASP A 74 9.29 7.84 4.69
C ASP A 74 10.11 8.82 3.85
N LEU A 75 9.46 9.42 2.86
CA LEU A 75 10.06 10.36 1.92
C LEU A 75 10.07 11.81 2.43
N SER A 76 9.52 12.09 3.61
CA SER A 76 9.45 13.45 4.17
C SER A 76 10.83 14.08 4.41
N ALA A 77 11.83 13.26 4.75
CA ALA A 77 13.17 13.71 5.12
C ALA A 77 14.15 13.90 3.94
N GLY A 78 13.69 13.78 2.68
CA GLY A 78 14.50 14.04 1.49
C GLY A 78 14.67 12.85 0.54
N ARG A 79 15.65 12.94 -0.36
CA ARG A 79 15.84 11.96 -1.44
C ARG A 79 16.50 10.67 -0.93
N TRP A 80 15.82 9.56 -1.11
CA TRP A 80 16.35 8.23 -0.81
C TRP A 80 16.96 7.58 -2.04
N ARG A 81 18.05 6.84 -1.84
CA ARG A 81 18.65 6.01 -2.89
C ARG A 81 18.38 4.54 -2.57
N LEU A 82 17.69 3.88 -3.47
CA LEU A 82 17.57 2.43 -3.49
C LEU A 82 18.81 1.87 -4.19
N THR A 83 19.65 1.16 -3.45
CA THR A 83 20.77 0.40 -4.01
C THR A 83 20.46 -1.08 -3.95
N TRP A 84 20.54 -1.74 -5.11
CA TRP A 84 20.40 -3.18 -5.23
C TRP A 84 21.78 -3.78 -5.42
N ARG A 85 22.11 -4.86 -4.68
CA ARG A 85 23.32 -5.63 -4.97
C ARG A 85 23.02 -6.62 -6.09
N ARG A 86 23.96 -6.74 -7.04
CA ARG A 86 23.85 -7.71 -8.13
C ARG A 86 23.93 -9.13 -7.57
N TRP A 87 23.01 -9.93 -8.07
CA TRP A 87 22.70 -11.29 -7.69
C TRP A 87 23.86 -12.28 -7.91
N ARG A 88 24.09 -13.22 -6.98
CA ARG A 88 25.01 -14.38 -7.16
C ARG A 88 24.31 -15.76 -7.09
N ASP A 89 23.25 -15.93 -6.27
CA ASP A 89 22.66 -17.22 -5.81
C ASP A 89 21.08 -17.35 -5.63
N GLY A 90 20.21 -16.57 -6.27
CA GLY A 90 18.73 -16.57 -6.11
C GLY A 90 17.99 -15.99 -4.86
N ILE A 91 18.53 -16.00 -3.61
CA ILE A 91 17.86 -15.53 -2.34
C ILE A 91 18.25 -14.13 -1.73
N VAL A 92 17.37 -13.10 -1.76
CA VAL A 92 17.74 -11.72 -1.32
C VAL A 92 17.82 -11.64 0.20
N ARG A 93 19.02 -11.53 0.77
CA ARG A 93 19.23 -11.45 2.23
C ARG A 93 19.33 -10.04 2.81
N SER A 94 19.57 -8.99 2.01
CA SER A 94 19.48 -7.60 2.47
C SER A 94 19.34 -6.60 1.31
N ALA A 95 18.42 -5.63 1.45
CA ALA A 95 18.51 -4.35 0.75
C ALA A 95 18.70 -3.27 1.82
N SER A 96 19.68 -2.39 1.62
CA SER A 96 19.97 -1.27 2.50
C SER A 96 19.56 0.02 1.81
N SER A 97 18.72 0.82 2.46
CA SER A 97 18.50 2.20 2.07
C SER A 97 19.53 3.04 2.81
N THR A 98 20.40 3.73 2.07
CA THR A 98 21.38 4.63 2.66
C THR A 98 20.97 6.05 2.29
N ARG A 99 20.75 6.90 3.29
CA ARG A 99 20.47 8.32 3.09
C ARG A 99 21.68 8.93 2.38
N ARG A 100 21.48 9.58 1.23
CA ARG A 100 22.58 10.29 0.57
C ARG A 100 22.96 11.50 1.44
N PRO A 101 24.24 11.66 1.83
CA PRO A 101 24.70 12.98 2.25
C PRO A 101 24.57 13.92 1.05
N THR A 102 24.01 15.10 1.29
CA THR A 102 23.95 16.21 0.34
C THR A 102 25.34 16.61 -0.12
#